data_AF-A0A4R4XTF7-F1
#
_entry.id   AF-A0A4R4XTF7-F1
#
_cell.length_a   1.000
_cell.length_b   1.000
_cell.length_c   1.000
_cell.angle_alpha   90.00
_cell.angle_beta   90.00
_cell.angle_gamma   90.00
#
_symmetry.space_group_name_H-M   'P 1'
#
loop_
_entity.id
_entity.type
_entity.pdbx_description
1 polymer ?
#
loop_
_entity_poly.entity_id
_entity_poly.type
_entity_poly.pdbx_seq_one_letter_code
_entity_poly.pdbx_strand_id
1 'polypeptide(L)'
;MNFGDDVPAVGAADVPQDGYLLDVREQDEWDAGHAPAAVHIPMGQLGDRAGEVPRDREVYVICRSGARSAQVTVALNQAGWLARNVDGGMKGWVEAGRPMEGGGDGAPYVA
;
A
#
# COMPACT_ATOMS: atom_id res chain seq x y z
N MET A 1 6.78 11.37 -19.21
CA MET A 1 7.19 11.88 -17.89
C MET A 1 7.99 10.77 -17.24
N ASN A 2 9.31 10.90 -17.21
CA ASN A 2 10.20 9.90 -16.60
C ASN A 2 10.19 10.21 -15.10
N PHE A 3 9.41 9.45 -14.33
CA PHE A 3 9.51 9.47 -12.87
C PHE A 3 10.88 8.88 -12.54
N GLY A 4 11.75 9.68 -11.91
CA GLY A 4 13.15 9.33 -11.69
C GLY A 4 13.35 7.93 -11.12
N ASP A 5 14.38 7.27 -11.61
CA ASP A 5 14.76 5.86 -11.49
C ASP A 5 14.91 5.25 -10.07
N ASP A 6 14.40 5.85 -9.00
CA ASP A 6 14.39 5.20 -7.67
C ASP A 6 13.22 5.73 -6.82
N VAL A 7 12.01 5.19 -7.04
CA VAL A 7 10.98 5.27 -6.00
C VAL A 7 11.45 4.38 -4.85
N PRO A 8 11.64 4.89 -3.62
CA PRO A 8 12.05 4.07 -2.50
C PRO A 8 11.09 2.89 -2.37
N ALA A 9 11.62 1.67 -2.48
CA ALA A 9 10.82 0.47 -2.53
C ALA A 9 11.32 -0.56 -1.51
N VAL A 10 10.42 -1.46 -1.13
CA VAL A 10 10.69 -2.60 -0.25
C VAL A 10 9.92 -3.80 -0.77
N GLY A 11 10.49 -5.00 -0.67
CA GLY A 11 9.76 -6.22 -0.99
C GLY A 11 8.62 -6.45 0.00
N ALA A 12 7.51 -7.05 -0.44
CA ALA A 12 6.38 -7.34 0.44
C ALA A 12 6.76 -8.19 1.67
N ALA A 13 7.73 -9.10 1.53
CA ALA A 13 8.27 -9.91 2.62
C ALA A 13 9.00 -9.07 3.69
N ASP A 14 9.60 -7.95 3.30
CA ASP A 14 10.46 -7.11 4.14
C ASP A 14 9.69 -5.96 4.82
N VAL A 15 8.38 -5.83 4.55
CA VAL A 15 7.52 -4.88 5.26
C VAL A 15 7.45 -5.28 6.75
N PRO A 16 7.84 -4.39 7.69
CA PRO A 16 7.77 -4.67 9.12
C PRO A 16 6.35 -5.01 9.58
N GLN A 17 6.21 -5.91 10.55
CA GLN A 17 4.90 -6.34 11.07
C GLN A 17 4.12 -5.20 11.75
N ASP A 18 4.83 -4.27 12.36
CA ASP A 18 4.30 -3.08 13.03
C ASP A 18 4.34 -1.83 12.15
N GLY A 19 4.77 -1.96 10.88
CA GLY A 19 4.86 -0.86 9.92
C GLY A 19 3.50 -0.27 9.56
N TYR A 20 3.45 1.04 9.27
CA TYR A 20 2.22 1.67 8.81
C TYR A 20 2.02 1.34 7.33
N LEU A 21 1.10 0.43 7.02
CA LEU A 21 0.81 -0.02 5.66
C LEU A 21 -0.45 0.67 5.13
N LEU A 22 -0.30 1.44 4.06
CA LEU A 22 -1.35 2.20 3.39
C LEU A 22 -1.75 1.47 2.10
N ASP A 23 -2.96 0.91 2.07
CA ASP A 23 -3.55 0.31 0.88
C ASP A 23 -4.33 1.38 0.08
N VAL A 24 -3.92 1.58 -1.17
CA VAL A 24 -4.47 2.62 -2.06
C VAL A 24 -5.36 2.07 -3.17
N ARG A 25 -5.74 0.80 -3.07
CA ARG A 25 -6.67 0.14 -4.01
C ARG A 25 -8.11 0.63 -3.84
N GLU A 26 -8.97 0.25 -4.78
CA GLU A 26 -10.39 0.54 -4.68
C GLU A 26 -11.08 -0.32 -3.60
N GLN A 27 -12.30 0.05 -3.20
CA GLN A 27 -13.03 -0.61 -2.11
C GLN A 27 -13.29 -2.09 -2.37
N ASP A 28 -13.64 -2.48 -3.60
CA ASP A 28 -13.90 -3.87 -3.96
C ASP A 28 -12.64 -4.74 -3.85
N GLU A 29 -11.47 -4.20 -4.21
CA GLU A 29 -10.19 -4.88 -4.07
C GLU A 29 -9.79 -5.06 -2.59
N TRP A 30 -10.11 -4.06 -1.76
CA TRP A 30 -9.90 -4.10 -0.32
C TRP A 30 -10.80 -5.14 0.35
N ASP A 31 -12.10 -5.14 0.02
CA ASP A 31 -13.09 -6.05 0.60
C ASP A 31 -12.80 -7.51 0.23
N ALA A 32 -12.26 -7.76 -0.97
CA ALA A 32 -11.86 -9.09 -1.43
C ALA A 32 -10.70 -9.68 -0.60
N GLY A 33 -9.75 -8.84 -0.17
CA GLY A 33 -8.60 -9.27 0.60
C GLY A 33 -7.49 -8.23 0.67
N HIS A 34 -6.98 -7.96 1.87
CA HIS A 34 -5.92 -7.00 2.15
C HIS A 34 -4.99 -7.48 3.26
N ALA A 35 -3.89 -6.76 3.47
CA ALA A 35 -2.93 -7.04 4.53
C ALA A 35 -3.52 -6.70 5.92
N PRO A 36 -3.30 -7.53 6.96
CA PRO A 36 -3.80 -7.25 8.31
C PRO A 36 -3.28 -5.92 8.84
N ALA A 37 -4.14 -5.20 9.57
CA ALA A 37 -3.86 -3.89 10.14
C ALA A 37 -3.44 -2.79 9.13
N ALA A 38 -3.60 -3.03 7.83
CA ALA A 38 -3.43 -1.97 6.84
C ALA A 38 -4.52 -0.90 7.00
N VAL A 39 -4.20 0.32 6.56
CA VAL A 39 -5.15 1.43 6.49
C VAL A 39 -5.55 1.64 5.04
N HIS A 40 -6.86 1.67 4.79
CA HIS A 40 -7.40 1.83 3.45
C HIS A 40 -7.72 3.29 3.14
N ILE A 41 -7.02 3.85 2.14
CA ILE A 41 -7.32 5.15 1.55
C ILE A 41 -7.16 5.03 0.04
N PRO A 42 -8.25 4.87 -0.72
CA PRO A 42 -8.19 4.77 -2.18
C PRO A 42 -7.40 5.92 -2.79
N MET A 43 -6.65 5.64 -3.86
CA MET A 43 -5.78 6.63 -4.50
C MET A 43 -6.53 7.93 -4.86
N GLY A 44 -7.78 7.82 -5.33
CA GLY A 44 -8.62 8.98 -5.66
C GLY A 44 -9.05 9.84 -4.47
N GLN A 45 -9.00 9.30 -3.24
CA GLN A 45 -9.38 10.00 -2.01
C GLN A 45 -8.17 10.55 -1.24
N LEU A 46 -6.95 10.19 -1.62
CA LEU A 46 -5.74 10.61 -0.90
C LEU A 46 -5.56 12.12 -0.82
N GLY A 47 -6.01 12.88 -1.83
CA GLY A 47 -5.90 14.34 -1.81
C GLY A 47 -6.60 14.96 -0.59
N ASP A 48 -7.79 14.47 -0.27
CA ASP A 48 -8.60 14.98 0.84
C ASP A 48 -8.25 14.32 2.17
N ARG A 49 -7.80 13.06 2.12
CA ARG A 49 -7.55 12.21 3.30
C ARG A 49 -6.07 12.06 3.68
N ALA A 50 -5.15 12.73 2.99
CA ALA A 50 -3.71 12.65 3.29
C ALA A 50 -3.37 13.03 4.74
N GLY A 51 -4.19 13.87 5.39
CA GLY A 51 -4.03 14.23 6.80
C GLY A 51 -4.18 13.06 7.78
N GLU A 52 -4.78 11.94 7.36
CA GLU A 52 -4.88 10.71 8.16
C GLU A 52 -3.57 9.92 8.17
N VAL A 53 -2.67 10.16 7.19
CA VAL A 53 -1.40 9.45 7.06
C VAL A 53 -0.37 10.04 8.03
N PRO A 54 0.25 9.24 8.92
CA PRO A 54 1.19 9.74 9.91
C PRO A 54 2.44 10.31 9.26
N ARG A 55 3.00 11.36 9.87
CA ARG A 55 4.21 12.07 9.38
C ARG A 55 5.46 11.78 10.21
N ASP A 56 5.32 11.14 11.36
CA ASP A 56 6.36 10.86 12.34
C ASP A 56 7.01 9.47 12.16
N ARG A 57 6.58 8.70 11.16
CA ARG A 57 7.06 7.34 10.88
C ARG A 57 7.03 7.03 9.38
N GLU A 58 7.73 5.96 9.01
CA GLU A 58 7.76 5.45 7.64
C GLU A 58 6.40 4.83 7.26
N VAL A 59 5.94 5.14 6.04
CA VAL A 59 4.66 4.73 5.44
C VAL A 59 4.95 3.77 4.29
N TYR A 60 4.46 2.55 4.38
CA TYR A 60 4.55 1.56 3.30
C TYR A 60 3.29 1.66 2.45
N VAL A 61 3.40 1.95 1.17
CA VAL A 61 2.25 2.11 0.27
C VAL A 61 2.12 0.87 -0.59
N ILE A 62 0.95 0.24 -0.57
CA ILE A 62 0.67 -0.97 -1.31
C ILE A 62 -0.53 -0.77 -2.24
N CYS A 63 -0.44 -1.35 -3.44
CA CYS A 63 -1.58 -1.53 -4.32
C CYS A 63 -1.62 -2.98 -4.82
N ARG A 64 -2.33 -3.26 -5.91
CA ARG A 64 -2.41 -4.61 -6.46
C ARG A 64 -1.05 -5.17 -6.90
N SER A 65 -0.25 -4.37 -7.59
CA SER A 65 0.98 -4.84 -8.26
C SER A 65 2.19 -3.89 -8.14
N GLY A 66 2.11 -2.82 -7.34
CA GLY A 66 3.18 -1.85 -7.16
C GLY A 66 3.08 -0.56 -8.01
N ALA A 67 2.35 -0.57 -9.13
CA ALA A 67 2.34 0.58 -10.06
C ALA A 67 1.61 1.83 -9.50
N ARG A 68 0.36 1.67 -9.02
CA ARG A 68 -0.41 2.76 -8.40
C ARG A 68 0.27 3.27 -7.11
N SER A 69 0.78 2.35 -6.29
CA SER A 69 1.45 2.69 -5.04
C SER A 69 2.77 3.42 -5.25
N ALA A 70 3.49 3.14 -6.34
CA ALA A 70 4.68 3.91 -6.70
C ALA A 70 4.34 5.37 -7.00
N GLN A 71 3.25 5.64 -7.74
CA GLN A 71 2.78 7.00 -8.02
C GLN A 71 2.39 7.73 -6.72
N VAL A 72 1.65 7.07 -5.83
CA VAL A 72 1.29 7.63 -4.52
C VAL A 72 2.52 7.87 -3.66
N THR A 73 3.49 6.94 -3.65
CA THR A 73 4.73 7.07 -2.90
C THR A 73 5.51 8.31 -3.32
N VAL A 74 5.62 8.56 -4.64
CA VAL A 74 6.25 9.78 -5.16
C VAL A 74 5.51 11.03 -4.66
N ALA A 75 4.18 11.05 -4.76
CA ALA A 75 3.38 12.20 -4.34
C ALA A 75 3.50 12.47 -2.83
N LEU A 76 3.45 11.44 -1.98
CA LEU A 76 3.61 11.56 -0.54
C LEU A 76 5.01 12.06 -0.17
N ASN A 77 6.07 11.51 -0.79
CA ASN A 77 7.44 11.97 -0.56
C ASN A 77 7.64 13.43 -0.98
N GLN A 78 7.08 13.85 -2.13
CA GLN A 78 7.12 15.26 -2.56
C GLN A 78 6.39 16.20 -1.60
N ALA A 79 5.37 15.70 -0.91
CA ALA A 79 4.62 16.45 0.09
C ALA A 79 5.19 16.34 1.53
N GLY A 80 6.33 15.66 1.70
CA GLY A 80 7.10 15.63 2.96
C GLY A 80 6.84 14.42 3.87
N TRP A 81 6.11 13.41 3.42
CA TRP A 81 6.04 12.13 4.12
C TRP A 81 7.29 11.27 3.84
N LEU A 82 7.58 10.33 4.73
CA LEU A 82 8.57 9.28 4.49
C LEU A 82 7.84 8.04 3.97
N ALA A 83 7.72 7.90 2.66
CA ALA A 83 6.96 6.81 2.04
C ALA A 83 7.85 5.84 1.24
N ARG A 84 7.55 4.54 1.33
CA ARG A 84 8.13 3.48 0.49
C ARG A 84 7.04 2.70 -0.23
N ASN A 85 7.28 2.41 -1.50
CA ASN A 85 6.44 1.54 -2.29
C ASN A 85 6.67 0.07 -1.88
N VAL A 86 5.60 -0.69 -1.70
CA VAL A 86 5.70 -2.15 -1.59
C VAL A 86 5.76 -2.74 -3.00
N ASP A 87 6.94 -3.23 -3.36
CA ASP A 87 7.19 -3.84 -4.67
C ASP A 87 6.42 -5.15 -4.84
N GLY A 88 5.93 -5.40 -6.05
CA GLY A 88 5.00 -6.49 -6.36
C GLY A 88 3.59 -6.32 -5.78
N GLY A 89 3.35 -5.33 -4.92
CA GLY A 89 2.05 -5.05 -4.31
C GLY A 89 1.45 -6.24 -3.55
N MET A 90 0.12 -6.31 -3.50
CA MET A 90 -0.62 -7.42 -2.87
C MET A 90 -0.35 -8.77 -3.53
N LYS A 91 0.02 -8.81 -4.82
CA LYS A 91 0.48 -10.06 -5.46
C LYS A 91 1.74 -10.59 -4.78
N GLY A 92 2.75 -9.72 -4.65
CA GLY A 92 3.99 -10.04 -3.93
C GLY A 92 3.74 -10.39 -2.46
N TRP A 93 2.74 -9.77 -1.82
CA TRP A 93 2.32 -10.11 -0.46
C TRP A 93 1.83 -11.55 -0.32
N VAL A 94 0.99 -12.01 -1.24
CA VAL A 94 0.50 -13.40 -1.29
C VAL A 94 1.63 -14.37 -1.64
N GLU A 95 2.47 -14.03 -2.61
CA GLU A 95 3.63 -14.85 -2.99
C GLU A 95 4.62 -15.02 -1.84
N ALA A 96 4.76 -14.00 -0.98
CA ALA A 96 5.55 -14.06 0.24
C ALA A 96 4.88 -14.89 1.37
N GLY A 97 3.68 -15.44 1.15
CA GLY A 97 2.96 -16.24 2.14
C GLY A 97 2.48 -15.45 3.36
N ARG A 98 2.32 -14.12 3.23
CA ARG A 98 1.88 -13.27 4.33
C ARG A 98 0.37 -13.41 4.57
N PRO A 99 -0.10 -13.25 5.82
CA PRO A 99 -1.52 -13.33 6.14
C PRO A 99 -2.33 -12.24 5.44
N MET A 100 -3.62 -12.49 5.22
CA MET A 100 -4.58 -11.54 4.67
C MET A 100 -5.90 -11.57 5.45
N GLU A 101 -6.61 -10.46 5.44
CA GLU A 101 -7.96 -10.26 5.98
C GLU A 101 -8.90 -9.84 4.84
N GLY A 102 -10.19 -10.12 4.94
CA GLY A 102 -11.19 -9.77 3.92
C GLY A 102 -12.56 -9.56 4.56
N GLY A 103 -13.45 -8.85 3.87
CA GLY A 103 -14.76 -8.46 4.39
C GLY A 103 -15.88 -9.50 4.18
N GLY A 104 -15.63 -10.56 3.40
CA GLY A 104 -16.64 -11.56 3.04
C GLY A 104 -16.53 -12.88 3.81
N ASP A 105 -17.53 -13.76 3.62
CA ASP A 105 -17.59 -15.10 4.22
C ASP A 105 -16.57 -16.12 3.64
N GLY A 106 -15.76 -15.70 2.65
CA GLY A 106 -14.79 -16.53 1.94
C GLY A 106 -13.34 -16.28 2.36
N ALA A 107 -12.43 -17.15 1.90
CA ALA A 107 -11.01 -16.90 2.08
C ALA A 107 -10.57 -15.63 1.31
N PRO A 108 -9.78 -14.74 1.93
CA PRO A 108 -9.37 -13.50 1.29
C PRO A 108 -8.52 -13.79 0.05
N TYR A 109 -8.69 -12.97 -0.98
CA TYR A 109 -7.95 -13.07 -2.24
C TYR A 109 -7.62 -11.69 -2.80
N VAL A 110 -6.60 -11.66 -3.67
CA VAL A 110 -6.22 -10.44 -4.39
C VAL A 110 -7.04 -10.35 -5.68
N ALA A 111 -8.05 -9.49 -5.69
CA ALA A 111 -8.81 -9.15 -6.89
C ALA A 111 -7.90 -8.47 -7.94
#